data_AF-A0A8H3EDU1-F1
#
_entry.id   AF-A0A8H3EDU1-F1
#
_cell.length_a   1.000
_cell.length_b   1.000
_cell.length_c   1.000
_cell.angle_alpha   90.00
_cell.angle_beta   90.00
_cell.angle_gamma   90.00
#
_symmetry.space_group_name_H-M   'P 1'
#
loop_
_entity.id
_entity.type
_entity.pdbx_description
1 polymer ?
#
loop_
_entity_poly.entity_id
_entity_poly.type
_entity_poly.pdbx_seq_one_letter_code
_entity_poly.pdbx_strand_id
1 'polypeptide(L)'
;MPLMKPQILLLQLGEEYQKDIFKDLYTSLCTKIEGHYRVIKTTSLTTEHLARSEAIVVTDGGLSKKKYKNIQIRLSKYAKAGGTLILACLFSSFVSGPSFDTMCRNMELPWGWGDYHRTDFVLNPAFAPVFGKEIFKTLEQSYSMKAVHLANVGAAAKVYVATEDSRVQSSVFPPDRVDTAQTPAVWQKHGQGYIAYVGDVNNESGSQALIMAMLNTAATGGTRRGLADEFADLPALVSGCEVCGRDTPVKKCAGCRGVQYCSADCQKADWKSHKAQCQKTAS
;
A
#
# COMPACT_ATOMS: atom_id res chain seq x y z
N MET A 1 -12.99 29.96 11.12
CA MET A 1 -11.74 29.16 11.03
C MET A 1 -11.84 28.30 9.77
N PRO A 2 -10.87 28.30 8.85
CA PRO A 2 -10.92 27.40 7.70
C PRO A 2 -10.90 25.96 8.20
N LEU A 3 -11.81 25.11 7.69
CA LEU A 3 -11.76 23.67 7.97
C LEU A 3 -10.40 23.14 7.56
N MET A 4 -9.65 22.54 8.50
CA MET A 4 -8.38 21.90 8.16
C MET A 4 -8.66 20.73 7.21
N LYS A 5 -7.95 20.71 6.07
CA LYS A 5 -8.03 19.59 5.12
C LYS A 5 -7.64 18.27 5.82
N PRO A 6 -8.31 17.15 5.53
CA PRO A 6 -7.94 15.85 6.07
C PRO A 6 -6.50 15.48 5.68
N GLN A 7 -5.76 14.84 6.59
CA GLN A 7 -4.36 14.47 6.36
C GLN A 7 -4.25 13.10 5.69
N ILE A 8 -3.55 13.03 4.55
CA ILE A 8 -3.20 11.76 3.88
C ILE A 8 -1.69 11.55 3.96
N LEU A 9 -1.25 10.36 4.35
CA LEU A 9 0.15 9.97 4.34
C LEU A 9 0.46 9.15 3.08
N LEU A 10 1.49 9.54 2.33
CA LEU A 10 2.10 8.69 1.30
C LEU A 10 3.38 8.11 1.90
N LEU A 11 3.37 6.80 2.15
CA LEU A 11 4.47 6.07 2.78
C LEU A 11 5.30 5.34 1.72
N GLN A 12 6.58 5.72 1.62
CA GLN A 12 7.55 5.22 0.65
C GLN A 12 8.67 4.43 1.33
N LEU A 13 8.59 3.10 1.34
CA LEU A 13 9.55 2.23 2.03
C LEU A 13 10.58 1.59 1.08
N GLY A 14 10.39 1.79 -0.21
CA GLY A 14 11.19 1.25 -1.30
C GLY A 14 12.55 1.93 -1.43
N GLU A 15 13.36 1.37 -2.33
CA GLU A 15 14.66 1.94 -2.70
C GLU A 15 14.50 3.26 -3.46
N GLU A 16 15.57 4.05 -3.55
CA GLU A 16 15.52 5.38 -4.16
C GLU A 16 15.01 5.36 -5.61
N TYR A 17 15.45 4.39 -6.41
CA TYR A 17 15.00 4.25 -7.80
C TYR A 17 13.47 4.02 -7.92
N GLN A 18 12.84 3.38 -6.93
CA GLN A 18 11.38 3.20 -6.94
C GLN A 18 10.67 4.53 -6.66
N LYS A 19 11.26 5.41 -5.85
CA LYS A 19 10.72 6.75 -5.57
C LYS A 19 10.82 7.64 -6.81
N ASP A 20 11.90 7.53 -7.57
CA ASP A 20 12.07 8.22 -8.85
C ASP A 20 10.99 7.77 -9.85
N ILE A 21 10.82 6.45 -10.05
CA ILE A 21 9.75 5.90 -10.90
C ILE A 21 8.38 6.37 -10.41
N PHE A 22 8.14 6.39 -9.10
CA PHE A 22 6.86 6.85 -8.55
C PHE A 22 6.60 8.31 -8.88
N LYS A 23 7.61 9.17 -8.70
CA LYS A 23 7.51 10.59 -8.99
C LYS A 23 7.13 10.82 -10.46
N ASP A 24 7.81 10.13 -11.37
CA ASP A 24 7.60 10.31 -12.81
C ASP A 24 6.22 9.79 -13.25
N LEU A 25 5.84 8.58 -12.82
CA LEU A 25 4.60 7.95 -13.24
C LEU A 25 3.34 8.53 -12.56
N TYR A 26 3.43 8.88 -11.28
CA TYR A 26 2.25 9.23 -10.46
C TYR A 26 2.10 10.73 -10.19
N THR A 27 2.79 11.60 -10.93
CA THR A 27 2.66 13.06 -10.79
C THR A 27 1.19 13.51 -10.87
N SER A 28 0.42 13.04 -11.86
CA SER A 28 -1.00 13.41 -12.02
C SER A 28 -1.85 13.03 -10.79
N LEU A 29 -1.67 11.82 -10.27
CA LEU A 29 -2.36 11.36 -9.06
C LEU A 29 -1.96 12.18 -7.84
N CYS A 30 -0.66 12.45 -7.66
CA CYS A 30 -0.18 13.28 -6.55
C CYS A 30 -0.80 14.67 -6.57
N THR A 31 -0.84 15.34 -7.73
CA THR A 31 -1.47 16.66 -7.87
C THR A 31 -2.95 16.62 -7.50
N LYS A 32 -3.68 15.58 -7.90
CA LYS A 32 -5.09 15.39 -7.51
C LYS A 32 -5.23 15.23 -6.00
N ILE A 33 -4.41 14.40 -5.36
CA ILE A 33 -4.46 14.19 -3.90
C ILE A 33 -4.12 15.51 -3.17
N GLU A 34 -3.07 16.22 -3.57
CA GLU A 34 -2.62 17.49 -2.97
C GLU A 34 -3.65 18.62 -3.14
N GLY A 35 -4.43 18.60 -4.22
CA GLY A 35 -5.55 19.52 -4.41
C GLY A 35 -6.64 19.36 -3.34
N HIS A 36 -6.91 18.14 -2.88
CA HIS A 36 -8.01 17.81 -1.98
C HIS A 36 -7.59 17.66 -0.50
N TYR A 37 -6.34 17.29 -0.23
CA TYR A 37 -5.89 16.85 1.09
C TYR A 37 -4.64 17.58 1.56
N ARG A 38 -4.39 17.53 2.88
CA ARG A 38 -3.06 17.84 3.42
C ARG A 38 -2.20 16.58 3.30
N VAL A 39 -1.22 16.59 2.40
CA VAL A 39 -0.40 15.42 2.11
C VAL A 39 0.93 15.47 2.87
N ILE A 40 1.29 14.36 3.51
CA ILE A 40 2.64 14.13 4.04
C ILE A 40 3.26 12.98 3.25
N LYS A 41 4.42 13.22 2.63
CA LYS A 41 5.23 12.18 1.98
C LYS A 41 6.39 11.83 2.89
N THR A 42 6.61 10.55 3.18
CA THR A 42 7.66 10.12 4.12
C THR A 42 8.22 8.75 3.78
N THR A 43 9.47 8.54 4.17
CA THR A 43 10.16 7.24 4.09
C THR A 43 10.21 6.49 5.40
N SER A 44 9.56 7.03 6.44
CA SER A 44 9.47 6.42 7.77
C SER A 44 8.09 6.61 8.37
N LEU A 45 7.64 5.60 9.13
CA LEU A 45 6.37 5.64 9.83
C LEU A 45 6.61 6.00 11.31
N THR A 46 5.82 6.93 11.85
CA THR A 46 5.87 7.34 13.25
C THR A 46 4.50 7.14 13.90
N THR A 47 4.44 7.19 15.23
CA THR A 47 3.16 7.17 15.96
C THR A 47 2.30 8.39 15.63
N GLU A 48 2.91 9.56 15.45
CA GLU A 48 2.18 10.76 15.02
C GLU A 48 1.54 10.59 13.64
N HIS A 49 2.24 9.96 12.69
CA HIS A 49 1.67 9.66 11.38
C HIS A 49 0.40 8.80 11.50
N LEU A 50 0.40 7.80 12.38
CA LEU A 50 -0.73 6.91 12.62
C LEU A 50 -1.88 7.61 13.35
N ALA A 51 -1.56 8.48 14.30
CA ALA A 51 -2.54 9.23 15.08
C ALA A 51 -3.32 10.27 14.25
N ARG A 52 -2.69 10.84 13.22
CA ARG A 52 -3.21 12.04 12.52
C ARG A 52 -3.69 11.81 11.09
N SER A 53 -3.35 10.69 10.45
CA SER A 53 -3.69 10.45 9.03
C SER A 53 -5.04 9.74 8.86
N GLU A 54 -5.84 10.18 7.89
CA GLU A 54 -7.12 9.54 7.53
C GLU A 54 -6.94 8.28 6.74
N ALA A 55 -6.00 8.37 5.82
CA ALA A 55 -5.51 7.22 5.12
C ALA A 55 -3.99 7.28 5.02
N ILE A 56 -3.42 6.10 4.99
CA ILE A 56 -2.03 5.86 4.65
C ILE A 56 -2.03 5.11 3.32
N VAL A 57 -1.46 5.71 2.28
CA VAL A 57 -1.20 5.05 1.01
C VAL A 57 0.23 4.57 1.02
N VAL A 58 0.42 3.25 0.93
CA VAL A 58 1.73 2.64 0.74
C VAL A 58 1.94 2.52 -0.76
N THR A 59 2.91 3.27 -1.26
CA THR A 59 3.04 3.53 -2.71
C THR A 59 3.98 2.57 -3.42
N ASP A 60 4.69 1.72 -2.68
CA ASP A 60 5.73 0.84 -3.21
C ASP A 60 5.84 -0.49 -2.46
N GLY A 61 6.53 -1.45 -3.09
CA GLY A 61 6.69 -2.80 -2.58
C GLY A 61 7.61 -2.93 -1.37
N GLY A 62 8.25 -1.83 -0.92
CA GLY A 62 9.16 -1.84 0.21
C GLY A 62 8.54 -2.46 1.46
N LEU A 63 7.25 -2.21 1.71
CA LEU A 63 6.53 -2.74 2.87
C LEU A 63 6.58 -4.27 2.99
N SER A 64 6.64 -5.04 1.88
CA SER A 64 6.65 -6.51 1.94
C SER A 64 7.97 -7.09 2.48
N LYS A 65 9.04 -6.28 2.55
CA LYS A 65 10.36 -6.73 3.03
C LYS A 65 10.32 -7.08 4.51
N LYS A 66 11.03 -8.16 4.88
CA LYS A 66 11.10 -8.68 6.26
C LYS A 66 11.52 -7.64 7.30
N LYS A 67 12.40 -6.72 6.94
CA LYS A 67 12.87 -5.63 7.83
C LYS A 67 11.75 -4.68 8.29
N TYR A 68 10.60 -4.67 7.61
CA TYR A 68 9.46 -3.83 7.97
C TYR A 68 8.34 -4.60 8.67
N LYS A 69 8.61 -5.81 9.20
CA LYS A 69 7.63 -6.60 9.96
C LYS A 69 6.86 -5.78 11.02
N ASN A 70 7.55 -4.97 11.82
CA ASN A 70 6.88 -4.12 12.82
C ASN A 70 5.98 -3.04 12.20
N ILE A 71 6.38 -2.49 11.05
CA ILE A 71 5.57 -1.54 10.31
C ILE A 71 4.32 -2.23 9.76
N GLN A 72 4.44 -3.45 9.22
CA GLN A 72 3.31 -4.25 8.74
C GLN A 72 2.28 -4.47 9.86
N ILE A 73 2.74 -4.96 11.02
CA ILE A 73 1.89 -5.17 12.21
C ILE A 73 1.24 -3.85 12.64
N ARG A 74 2.00 -2.76 12.64
CA ARG A 74 1.50 -1.46 13.10
C ARG A 74 0.48 -0.85 12.14
N LEU A 75 0.68 -0.97 10.83
CA LEU A 75 -0.29 -0.52 9.83
C LEU A 75 -1.59 -1.34 9.91
N SER A 76 -1.49 -2.65 10.18
CA SER A 76 -2.67 -3.47 10.47
C SER A 76 -3.41 -2.99 11.72
N LYS A 77 -2.67 -2.68 12.82
CA LYS A 77 -3.27 -2.10 14.04
C LYS A 77 -3.97 -0.76 13.74
N TYR A 78 -3.35 0.11 12.95
CA TYR A 78 -3.94 1.38 12.54
C TYR A 78 -5.25 1.20 11.78
N ALA A 79 -5.30 0.29 10.81
CA ALA A 79 -6.54 -0.02 10.11
C ALA A 79 -7.61 -0.59 11.07
N LYS A 80 -7.23 -1.52 11.96
CA LYS A 80 -8.13 -2.07 12.98
C LYS A 80 -8.72 -1.01 13.91
N ALA A 81 -7.97 0.05 14.21
CA ALA A 81 -8.38 1.15 15.08
C ALA A 81 -9.22 2.25 14.36
N GLY A 82 -9.58 2.05 13.09
CA GLY A 82 -10.43 2.99 12.34
C GLY A 82 -9.73 3.75 11.22
N GLY A 83 -8.41 3.56 11.04
CA GLY A 83 -7.66 4.11 9.93
C GLY A 83 -7.96 3.42 8.60
N THR A 84 -7.60 4.06 7.48
CA THR A 84 -7.65 3.42 6.16
C THR A 84 -6.24 3.20 5.60
N LEU A 85 -5.89 1.96 5.32
CA LEU A 85 -4.63 1.61 4.67
C LEU A 85 -4.90 1.26 3.20
N ILE A 86 -4.17 1.86 2.27
CA ILE A 86 -4.29 1.60 0.84
C ILE A 86 -2.94 1.13 0.30
N LEU A 87 -2.88 -0.09 -0.22
CA LEU A 87 -1.73 -0.64 -0.93
C LEU A 87 -1.92 -0.39 -2.43
N ALA A 88 -1.19 0.55 -3.02
CA ALA A 88 -1.45 1.01 -4.39
C ALA A 88 -0.19 1.55 -5.08
N CYS A 89 -0.36 2.04 -6.30
CA CYS A 89 0.69 2.61 -7.14
C CYS A 89 1.76 1.55 -7.48
N LEU A 90 3.04 1.79 -7.18
CA LEU A 90 4.11 0.82 -7.45
C LEU A 90 4.15 -0.35 -6.46
N PHE A 91 3.17 -0.47 -5.56
CA PHE A 91 3.15 -1.52 -4.56
C PHE A 91 3.28 -2.91 -5.18
N SER A 92 2.41 -3.26 -6.13
CA SER A 92 2.41 -4.61 -6.74
C SER A 92 3.63 -4.87 -7.64
N SER A 93 4.19 -3.82 -8.26
CA SER A 93 5.27 -3.94 -9.26
C SER A 93 6.59 -4.49 -8.73
N PHE A 94 6.85 -4.35 -7.41
CA PHE A 94 8.13 -4.74 -6.79
C PHE A 94 7.96 -5.73 -5.63
N VAL A 95 6.87 -6.48 -5.61
CA VAL A 95 6.57 -7.48 -4.57
C VAL A 95 6.57 -8.88 -5.17
N SER A 96 7.15 -9.84 -4.45
CA SER A 96 7.04 -11.26 -4.79
C SER A 96 5.94 -11.93 -3.96
N GLY A 97 5.27 -12.94 -4.53
CA GLY A 97 4.21 -13.68 -3.83
C GLY A 97 4.59 -14.15 -2.42
N PRO A 98 5.74 -14.83 -2.22
CA PRO A 98 6.14 -15.26 -0.88
C PRO A 98 6.33 -14.11 0.13
N SER A 99 6.81 -12.94 -0.33
CA SER A 99 6.95 -11.76 0.52
C SER A 99 5.58 -11.16 0.86
N PHE A 100 4.67 -11.13 -0.11
CA PHE A 100 3.30 -10.67 0.07
C PHE A 100 2.52 -11.55 1.05
N ASP A 101 2.57 -12.87 0.90
CA ASP A 101 1.85 -13.79 1.78
C ASP A 101 2.39 -13.73 3.21
N THR A 102 3.70 -13.50 3.37
CA THR A 102 4.30 -13.26 4.68
C THR A 102 3.83 -11.95 5.30
N MET A 103 3.75 -10.88 4.50
CA MET A 103 3.21 -9.59 4.92
C MET A 103 1.73 -9.71 5.32
N CYS A 104 0.90 -10.37 4.51
CA CYS A 104 -0.52 -10.60 4.81
C CYS A 104 -0.72 -11.36 6.12
N ARG A 105 0.08 -12.40 6.39
CA ARG A 105 0.07 -13.09 7.69
C ARG A 105 0.40 -12.16 8.86
N ASN A 106 1.44 -11.33 8.73
CA ASN A 106 1.79 -10.35 9.77
C ASN A 106 0.72 -9.27 9.96
N MET A 107 -0.06 -8.99 8.92
CA MET A 107 -1.17 -8.03 8.93
C MET A 107 -2.52 -8.67 9.28
N GLU A 108 -2.56 -9.98 9.51
CA GLU A 108 -3.78 -10.76 9.77
C GLU A 108 -4.82 -10.65 8.64
N LEU A 109 -4.34 -10.70 7.39
CA LEU A 109 -5.16 -10.68 6.18
C LEU A 109 -5.25 -12.10 5.58
N PRO A 110 -6.42 -12.51 5.06
CA PRO A 110 -6.59 -13.81 4.42
C PRO A 110 -6.08 -13.83 2.97
N TRP A 111 -5.65 -12.69 2.43
CA TRP A 111 -5.29 -12.52 1.03
C TRP A 111 -4.10 -13.41 0.64
N GLY A 112 -4.16 -13.93 -0.59
CA GLY A 112 -3.05 -14.61 -1.25
C GLY A 112 -2.61 -13.84 -2.48
N TRP A 113 -1.34 -13.97 -2.84
CA TRP A 113 -0.84 -13.48 -4.14
C TRP A 113 -1.46 -14.29 -5.28
N GLY A 114 -2.02 -13.59 -6.28
CA GLY A 114 -2.71 -14.20 -7.41
C GLY A 114 -1.98 -14.00 -8.75
N ASP A 115 -2.76 -14.12 -9.81
CA ASP A 115 -2.32 -14.02 -11.18
C ASP A 115 -1.88 -12.60 -11.56
N TYR A 116 -1.15 -12.49 -12.67
CA TYR A 116 -0.70 -11.22 -13.22
C TYR A 116 -0.92 -11.19 -14.72
N HIS A 117 -1.92 -10.42 -15.15
CA HIS A 117 -2.23 -10.27 -16.57
C HIS A 117 -3.02 -8.98 -16.83
N ARG A 118 -3.30 -8.72 -18.10
CA ARG A 118 -4.21 -7.65 -18.54
C ARG A 118 -5.55 -8.25 -18.95
N THR A 119 -6.65 -7.61 -18.56
CA THR A 119 -8.00 -7.89 -19.06
C THR A 119 -8.93 -6.73 -18.69
N ASP A 120 -10.17 -6.77 -19.16
CA ASP A 120 -11.23 -5.87 -18.70
C ASP A 120 -11.84 -6.37 -17.39
N PHE A 121 -11.95 -5.46 -16.43
CA PHE A 121 -12.63 -5.70 -15.16
C PHE A 121 -13.81 -4.76 -15.02
N VAL A 122 -14.89 -5.30 -14.45
CA VAL A 122 -16.14 -4.59 -14.24
C VAL A 122 -16.23 -4.11 -12.79
N LEU A 123 -16.67 -2.87 -12.60
CA LEU A 123 -16.93 -2.30 -11.30
C LEU A 123 -18.09 -3.04 -10.63
N ASN A 124 -17.88 -3.50 -9.41
CA ASN A 124 -18.91 -4.21 -8.65
C ASN A 124 -19.99 -3.23 -8.16
N PRO A 125 -21.26 -3.37 -8.58
CA PRO A 125 -22.33 -2.44 -8.23
C PRO A 125 -22.63 -2.40 -6.72
N ALA A 126 -22.21 -3.41 -5.95
CA ALA A 126 -22.31 -3.40 -4.49
C ALA A 126 -21.51 -2.26 -3.82
N PHE A 127 -20.58 -1.63 -4.55
CA PHE A 127 -19.79 -0.49 -4.05
C PHE A 127 -20.44 0.88 -4.25
N ALA A 128 -21.59 0.97 -4.93
CA ALA A 128 -22.35 2.21 -5.06
C ALA A 128 -22.73 2.84 -3.70
N PRO A 129 -23.24 2.10 -2.69
CA PRO A 129 -23.46 2.65 -1.36
C PRO A 129 -22.15 2.91 -0.58
N VAL A 130 -21.05 2.20 -0.88
CA VAL A 130 -19.77 2.34 -0.18
C VAL A 130 -19.08 3.65 -0.54
N PHE A 131 -18.95 3.93 -1.83
CA PHE A 131 -18.31 5.16 -2.31
C PHE A 131 -19.28 6.34 -2.42
N GLY A 132 -20.59 6.09 -2.27
CA GLY A 132 -21.64 7.07 -2.49
C GLY A 132 -21.98 7.21 -3.98
N LYS A 133 -23.26 7.40 -4.28
CA LYS A 133 -23.81 7.33 -5.64
C LYS A 133 -23.12 8.27 -6.64
N GLU A 134 -22.77 9.49 -6.22
CA GLU A 134 -22.17 10.48 -7.12
C GLU A 134 -20.71 10.13 -7.46
N ILE A 135 -19.90 9.73 -6.47
CA ILE A 135 -18.52 9.28 -6.73
C ILE A 135 -18.54 7.98 -7.54
N PHE A 136 -19.45 7.06 -7.21
CA PHE A 136 -19.56 5.78 -7.93
C PHE A 136 -19.81 5.96 -9.43
N LYS A 137 -20.64 6.95 -9.82
CA LYS A 137 -20.87 7.28 -11.24
C LYS A 137 -19.64 7.80 -11.97
N THR A 138 -18.66 8.36 -11.26
CA THR A 138 -17.41 8.86 -11.85
C THR A 138 -16.35 7.78 -12.00
N LEU A 139 -16.56 6.60 -11.41
CA LEU A 139 -15.67 5.45 -11.59
C LEU A 139 -15.94 4.80 -12.95
N GLU A 140 -14.87 4.30 -13.57
CA GLU A 140 -14.98 3.55 -14.81
C GLU A 140 -15.79 2.28 -14.57
N GLN A 141 -16.94 2.13 -15.23
CA GLN A 141 -17.82 0.98 -15.00
C GLN A 141 -17.19 -0.34 -15.47
N SER A 142 -16.30 -0.25 -16.46
CA SER A 142 -15.41 -1.32 -16.89
C SER A 142 -14.18 -0.71 -17.56
N TYR A 143 -12.99 -1.25 -17.30
CA TYR A 143 -11.78 -0.84 -18.03
C TYR A 143 -10.71 -1.93 -18.05
N SER A 144 -9.86 -1.89 -19.08
CA SER A 144 -8.69 -2.75 -19.20
C SER A 144 -7.58 -2.27 -18.28
N MET A 145 -7.12 -3.12 -17.37
CA MET A 145 -5.93 -2.86 -16.56
C MET A 145 -4.98 -4.05 -16.57
N LYS A 146 -3.66 -3.78 -16.52
CA LYS A 146 -2.66 -4.82 -16.25
C LYS A 146 -2.38 -4.82 -14.75
N ALA A 147 -2.82 -5.86 -14.05
CA ALA A 147 -2.78 -5.87 -12.60
C ALA A 147 -2.29 -7.21 -12.05
N VAL A 148 -1.65 -7.14 -10.88
CA VAL A 148 -1.51 -8.30 -10.01
C VAL A 148 -2.83 -8.48 -9.26
N HIS A 149 -3.32 -9.70 -9.22
CA HIS A 149 -4.55 -10.05 -8.53
C HIS A 149 -4.28 -10.54 -7.12
N LEU A 150 -5.31 -10.46 -6.28
CA LEU A 150 -5.37 -11.12 -4.99
C LEU A 150 -6.34 -12.29 -5.01
N ALA A 151 -5.86 -13.43 -4.52
CA ALA A 151 -6.66 -14.60 -4.19
C ALA A 151 -7.19 -14.52 -2.75
N ASN A 152 -8.13 -15.39 -2.40
CA ASN A 152 -8.71 -15.51 -1.05
C ASN A 152 -9.36 -14.20 -0.52
N VAL A 153 -9.89 -13.38 -1.43
CA VAL A 153 -10.64 -12.17 -1.10
C VAL A 153 -12.14 -12.49 -1.11
N GLY A 154 -12.82 -12.20 -0.01
CA GLY A 154 -14.28 -12.36 0.07
C GLY A 154 -15.02 -11.50 -0.95
N ALA A 155 -16.10 -12.02 -1.55
CA ALA A 155 -16.81 -11.36 -2.66
C ALA A 155 -17.25 -9.92 -2.35
N ALA A 156 -17.68 -9.65 -1.11
CA ALA A 156 -18.10 -8.31 -0.66
C ALA A 156 -16.96 -7.27 -0.62
N ALA A 157 -15.69 -7.70 -0.70
CA ALA A 157 -14.53 -6.81 -0.69
C ALA A 157 -13.94 -6.56 -2.09
N LYS A 158 -14.41 -7.26 -3.13
CA LYS A 158 -13.87 -7.15 -4.50
C LYS A 158 -14.49 -5.96 -5.22
N VAL A 159 -13.71 -4.90 -5.44
CA VAL A 159 -14.20 -3.64 -6.03
C VAL A 159 -14.35 -3.77 -7.55
N TYR A 160 -13.36 -4.34 -8.22
CA TYR A 160 -13.41 -4.69 -9.63
C TYR A 160 -13.31 -6.19 -9.76
N VAL A 161 -14.08 -6.79 -10.68
CA VAL A 161 -14.13 -8.24 -10.85
C VAL A 161 -14.01 -8.62 -12.33
N ALA A 162 -13.38 -9.75 -12.59
CA ALA A 162 -13.46 -10.39 -13.89
C ALA A 162 -14.84 -11.05 -14.04
N THR A 163 -15.32 -11.13 -15.27
CA THR A 163 -16.56 -11.84 -15.62
C THR A 163 -16.23 -13.16 -16.31
N GLU A 164 -17.23 -14.02 -16.54
CA GLU A 164 -17.05 -15.26 -17.29
C GLU A 164 -16.61 -15.02 -18.75
N ASP A 165 -16.87 -13.82 -19.28
CA ASP A 165 -16.45 -13.39 -20.61
C ASP A 165 -15.06 -12.74 -20.63
N SER A 166 -14.50 -12.39 -19.47
CA SER A 166 -13.16 -11.79 -19.39
C SER A 166 -12.11 -12.77 -19.93
N ARG A 167 -11.21 -12.25 -20.78
CA ARG A 167 -10.09 -13.00 -21.35
C ARG A 167 -8.78 -12.26 -21.16
N VAL A 168 -7.70 -13.01 -20.97
CA VAL A 168 -6.35 -12.45 -20.93
C VAL A 168 -6.06 -11.72 -22.25
N GLN A 169 -5.60 -10.48 -22.13
CA GLN A 169 -5.18 -9.63 -23.25
C GLN A 169 -3.66 -9.67 -23.35
N SER A 170 -3.14 -10.24 -24.44
CA SER A 170 -1.70 -10.41 -24.69
C SER A 170 -1.38 -10.24 -26.17
N SER A 171 -0.20 -9.68 -26.46
CA SER A 171 0.34 -9.59 -27.84
C SER A 171 1.09 -10.84 -28.27
N VAL A 172 1.36 -11.77 -27.35
CA VAL A 172 2.20 -12.96 -27.59
C VAL A 172 1.50 -14.28 -27.28
N PHE A 173 0.41 -14.24 -26.50
CA PHE A 173 -0.36 -15.42 -26.11
C PHE A 173 -1.80 -15.29 -26.57
N PRO A 174 -2.47 -16.39 -26.94
CA PRO A 174 -3.89 -16.38 -27.24
C PRO A 174 -4.72 -15.95 -26.02
N PRO A 175 -5.94 -15.41 -26.22
CA PRO A 175 -6.84 -15.10 -25.12
C PRO A 175 -7.21 -16.37 -24.34
N ASP A 176 -6.98 -16.36 -23.03
CA ASP A 176 -7.34 -17.44 -22.10
C ASP A 176 -8.34 -16.95 -21.05
N ARG A 177 -9.04 -17.87 -20.39
CA ARG A 177 -10.00 -17.55 -19.32
C ARG A 177 -9.28 -16.93 -18.12
N VAL A 178 -9.97 -16.00 -17.48
CA VAL A 178 -9.50 -15.34 -16.26
C VAL A 178 -10.15 -16.01 -15.05
N ASP A 179 -9.37 -16.23 -13.98
CA ASP A 179 -9.90 -16.72 -12.72
C ASP A 179 -10.77 -15.65 -12.03
N THR A 180 -12.09 -15.86 -12.06
CA THR A 180 -13.08 -14.97 -11.45
C THR A 180 -13.08 -15.02 -9.91
N ALA A 181 -12.39 -16.00 -9.31
CA ALA A 181 -12.20 -16.07 -7.86
C ALA A 181 -11.20 -15.03 -7.35
N GLN A 182 -10.38 -14.44 -8.21
CA GLN A 182 -9.39 -13.43 -7.85
C GLN A 182 -9.91 -12.01 -8.16
N THR A 183 -9.16 -10.97 -7.74
CA THR A 183 -9.52 -9.57 -8.00
C THR A 183 -8.28 -8.66 -8.09
N PRO A 184 -8.27 -7.66 -8.99
CA PRO A 184 -7.21 -6.66 -9.04
C PRO A 184 -7.39 -5.52 -8.01
N ALA A 185 -8.58 -5.38 -7.42
CA ALA A 185 -8.91 -4.26 -6.54
C ALA A 185 -9.79 -4.67 -5.35
N VAL A 186 -9.38 -4.23 -4.16
CA VAL A 186 -10.01 -4.63 -2.90
C VAL A 186 -10.30 -3.43 -2.02
N TRP A 187 -11.45 -3.47 -1.35
CA TRP A 187 -11.81 -2.58 -0.25
C TRP A 187 -12.43 -3.44 0.86
N GLN A 188 -11.61 -3.80 1.85
CA GLN A 188 -12.00 -4.75 2.89
C GLN A 188 -12.07 -4.07 4.25
N LYS A 189 -13.17 -4.30 4.97
CA LYS A 189 -13.28 -3.91 6.39
C LYS A 189 -12.27 -4.70 7.22
N HIS A 190 -11.53 -4.01 8.08
CA HIS A 190 -10.51 -4.60 8.94
C HIS A 190 -10.59 -3.94 10.32
N GLY A 191 -11.23 -4.61 11.28
CA GLY A 191 -11.62 -3.98 12.55
C GLY A 191 -12.62 -2.85 12.33
N GLN A 192 -12.32 -1.65 12.86
CA GLN A 192 -13.14 -0.45 12.70
C GLN A 192 -12.86 0.32 11.41
N GLY A 193 -11.71 0.10 10.78
CA GLY A 193 -11.30 0.77 9.56
C GLY A 193 -11.25 -0.17 8.35
N TYR A 194 -10.37 0.15 7.41
CA TYR A 194 -10.30 -0.53 6.11
C TYR A 194 -8.87 -0.78 5.67
N ILE A 195 -8.66 -1.91 4.97
CA ILE A 195 -7.48 -2.15 4.16
C ILE A 195 -7.94 -2.33 2.71
N ALA A 196 -7.28 -1.61 1.81
CA ALA A 196 -7.56 -1.58 0.39
C ALA A 196 -6.32 -1.93 -0.44
N TYR A 197 -6.56 -2.40 -1.65
CA TYR A 197 -5.53 -2.79 -2.60
C TYR A 197 -5.92 -2.36 -4.02
N VAL A 198 -4.95 -1.84 -4.78
CA VAL A 198 -5.06 -1.57 -6.21
C VAL A 198 -3.82 -2.15 -6.88
N GLY A 199 -3.99 -3.26 -7.60
CA GLY A 199 -2.89 -4.06 -8.15
C GLY A 199 -2.37 -3.64 -9.51
N ASP A 200 -2.97 -2.60 -10.10
CA ASP A 200 -2.60 -2.06 -11.39
C ASP A 200 -1.14 -1.58 -11.42
N VAL A 201 -0.38 -2.04 -12.43
CA VAL A 201 1.04 -1.72 -12.60
C VAL A 201 1.29 -0.64 -13.66
N ASN A 202 0.27 -0.25 -14.43
CA ASN A 202 0.39 0.66 -15.57
C ASN A 202 -0.22 2.06 -15.32
N ASN A 203 -0.77 2.30 -14.12
CA ASN A 203 -1.31 3.59 -13.68
C ASN A 203 -2.45 4.11 -14.56
N GLU A 204 -3.39 3.22 -14.90
CA GLU A 204 -4.58 3.51 -15.67
C GLU A 204 -5.42 4.60 -14.99
N SER A 205 -6.11 5.43 -15.79
CA SER A 205 -6.95 6.52 -15.28
C SER A 205 -8.05 6.01 -14.34
N GLY A 206 -8.65 4.85 -14.63
CA GLY A 206 -9.64 4.19 -13.78
C GLY A 206 -9.08 3.82 -12.40
N SER A 207 -7.81 3.39 -12.34
CA SER A 207 -7.13 3.07 -11.09
C SER A 207 -6.85 4.33 -10.26
N GLN A 208 -6.46 5.44 -10.90
CA GLN A 208 -6.33 6.73 -10.21
C GLN A 208 -7.67 7.23 -9.66
N ALA A 209 -8.76 7.10 -10.43
CA ALA A 209 -10.09 7.47 -9.99
C ALA A 209 -10.54 6.63 -8.79
N LEU A 210 -10.25 5.32 -8.81
CA LEU A 210 -10.52 4.44 -7.68
C LEU A 210 -9.75 4.86 -6.42
N ILE A 211 -8.45 5.15 -6.51
CA ILE A 211 -7.65 5.61 -5.37
C ILE A 211 -8.24 6.90 -4.78
N MET A 212 -8.65 7.86 -5.63
CA MET A 212 -9.32 9.07 -5.17
C MET A 212 -10.66 8.79 -4.46
N ALA A 213 -11.47 7.86 -4.98
CA ALA A 213 -12.72 7.45 -4.36
C ALA A 213 -12.50 6.78 -2.98
N MET A 214 -11.48 5.92 -2.87
CA MET A 214 -11.05 5.31 -1.62
C MET A 214 -10.64 6.36 -0.57
N LEU A 215 -9.84 7.35 -0.98
CA LEU A 215 -9.42 8.46 -0.12
C LEU A 215 -10.61 9.35 0.32
N ASN A 216 -11.53 9.66 -0.60
CA ASN A 216 -12.74 10.43 -0.29
C ASN A 216 -13.61 9.70 0.74
N THR A 217 -13.74 8.38 0.60
CA THR A 217 -14.48 7.53 1.53
C THR A 217 -13.81 7.48 2.90
N ALA A 218 -12.48 7.34 2.94
CA ALA A 218 -11.71 7.39 4.20
C ALA A 218 -11.85 8.73 4.92
N ALA A 219 -11.82 9.84 4.18
CA ALA A 219 -11.91 11.18 4.74
C ALA A 219 -13.32 11.53 5.26
N THR A 220 -14.38 10.89 4.74
CA THR A 220 -15.78 11.17 5.10
C THR A 220 -16.37 10.16 6.09
N GLY A 221 -15.76 8.98 6.25
CA GLY A 221 -16.31 7.80 6.93
C GLY A 221 -16.43 7.79 8.47
N GLY A 222 -16.65 8.92 9.15
CA GLY A 222 -17.05 8.94 10.56
C GLY A 222 -15.94 8.81 11.63
N THR A 223 -16.31 9.05 12.88
CA THR A 223 -15.47 9.48 14.02
C THR A 223 -14.31 8.56 14.42
N ARG A 224 -13.07 9.04 14.20
CA ARG A 224 -11.80 8.50 14.72
C ARG A 224 -11.52 8.86 16.18
N ARG A 225 -12.51 8.71 17.06
CA ARG A 225 -12.27 8.96 18.50
C ARG A 225 -11.28 7.91 19.00
N GLY A 226 -10.11 8.36 19.44
CA GLY A 226 -9.12 7.51 20.11
C GLY A 226 -7.93 7.06 19.27
N LEU A 227 -7.79 7.38 17.98
CA LEU A 227 -6.54 7.08 17.24
C LEU A 227 -5.33 7.78 17.90
N ALA A 228 -5.48 9.03 18.32
CA ALA A 228 -4.40 9.72 19.01
C ALA A 228 -4.00 9.00 20.31
N ASP A 229 -5.00 8.58 21.10
CA ASP A 229 -4.79 7.89 22.38
C ASP A 229 -4.19 6.48 22.18
N GLU A 230 -4.67 5.74 21.18
CA GLU A 230 -4.24 4.36 20.85
C GLU A 230 -2.76 4.28 20.46
N PHE A 231 -2.21 5.36 19.92
CA PHE A 231 -0.83 5.43 19.42
C PHE A 231 0.10 6.34 20.25
N ALA A 232 -0.41 7.07 21.25
CA ALA A 232 0.38 8.03 22.05
C ALA A 232 1.56 7.37 22.78
N ASP A 233 1.33 6.23 23.43
CA ASP A 233 2.32 5.58 24.31
C ASP A 233 3.05 4.40 23.66
N LEU A 234 2.84 4.17 22.36
CA LEU A 234 3.51 3.06 21.69
C LEU A 234 4.97 3.39 21.38
N PRO A 235 5.89 2.41 21.49
CA PRO A 235 7.29 2.63 21.18
C PRO A 235 7.48 3.05 19.73
N ALA A 236 8.54 3.82 19.50
CA ALA A 236 8.95 4.28 18.17
C ALA A 236 9.09 3.09 17.20
N LEU A 237 8.60 3.28 15.99
CA LEU A 237 8.67 2.27 14.94
C LEU A 237 10.07 2.25 14.36
N VAL A 238 10.85 1.26 14.77
CA VAL A 238 12.17 0.99 14.22
C VAL A 238 12.05 -0.14 13.21
N SER A 239 12.69 -0.01 12.05
CA SER A 239 12.87 -1.16 11.15
C SER A 239 13.75 -2.22 11.83
N GLY A 240 13.56 -3.48 11.47
CA GLY A 240 14.43 -4.56 11.92
C GLY A 240 15.79 -4.53 11.21
N CYS A 241 16.62 -5.53 11.51
CA CYS A 241 17.88 -5.74 10.80
C CYS A 241 17.66 -5.80 9.28
N GLU A 242 18.48 -5.07 8.50
CA GLU A 242 18.38 -4.98 7.04
C GLU A 242 18.46 -6.38 6.37
N VAL A 243 19.25 -7.29 6.94
CA VAL A 243 19.50 -8.62 6.37
C VAL A 243 18.46 -9.66 6.83
N CYS A 244 18.24 -9.77 8.14
CA CYS A 244 17.42 -10.86 8.69
C CYS A 244 16.07 -10.43 9.25
N GLY A 245 15.81 -9.13 9.36
CA GLY A 245 14.56 -8.57 9.87
C GLY A 245 14.31 -8.77 11.37
N ARG A 246 15.27 -9.28 12.14
CA ARG A 246 15.14 -9.41 13.61
C ARG A 246 15.17 -8.04 14.29
N ASP A 247 14.30 -7.88 15.28
CA ASP A 247 14.21 -6.72 16.18
C ASP A 247 14.98 -6.93 17.49
N THR A 248 16.15 -7.55 17.40
CA THR A 248 17.13 -7.50 18.50
C THR A 248 17.74 -6.10 18.55
N PRO A 249 18.49 -5.71 19.61
CA PRO A 249 19.24 -4.45 19.58
C PRO A 249 20.03 -4.33 18.28
N VAL A 250 19.61 -3.42 17.41
CA VAL A 250 20.17 -3.19 16.09
C VAL A 250 21.08 -1.97 16.17
N LYS A 251 22.28 -2.08 15.61
CA LYS A 251 23.22 -0.96 15.50
C LYS A 251 23.10 -0.36 14.11
N LYS A 252 22.92 0.97 14.06
CA LYS A 252 22.94 1.71 12.79
C LYS A 252 24.32 1.64 12.16
N CYS A 253 24.37 1.63 10.82
CA CYS A 253 25.61 1.76 10.08
C CYS A 253 26.35 3.04 10.52
N ALA A 254 27.61 2.91 10.93
CA ALA A 254 28.40 4.03 11.46
C ALA A 254 28.67 5.13 10.41
N GLY A 255 28.59 4.80 9.11
CA GLY A 255 28.75 5.75 8.01
C GLY A 255 27.48 6.55 7.75
N CYS A 256 26.45 5.89 7.23
CA CYS A 256 25.24 6.57 6.74
C CYS A 256 24.10 6.68 7.74
N ARG A 257 24.11 5.87 8.81
CA ARG A 257 23.01 5.72 9.78
C ARG A 257 21.64 5.34 9.18
N GLY A 258 21.57 5.07 7.87
CA GLY A 258 20.33 4.79 7.13
C GLY A 258 19.87 3.33 7.15
N VAL A 259 20.78 2.39 7.45
CA VAL A 259 20.49 0.96 7.63
C VAL A 259 20.97 0.50 9.00
N GLN A 260 20.48 -0.65 9.46
CA GLN A 260 20.81 -1.17 10.78
C GLN A 260 20.91 -2.70 10.80
N TYR A 261 21.75 -3.21 11.70
CA TYR A 261 22.12 -4.62 11.75
C TYR A 261 22.08 -5.17 13.18
N CYS A 262 21.60 -6.39 13.33
CA CYS A 262 21.60 -7.10 14.61
C CYS A 262 22.99 -7.67 14.99
N SER A 263 23.91 -7.80 14.02
CA SER A 263 25.25 -8.34 14.23
C SER A 263 26.24 -7.82 13.18
N ALA A 264 27.53 -7.91 13.49
CA ALA A 264 28.60 -7.62 12.53
C ALA A 264 28.53 -8.52 11.29
N ASP A 265 28.02 -9.76 11.43
CA ASP A 265 27.86 -10.69 10.32
C ASP A 265 26.77 -10.22 9.35
N CYS A 266 25.64 -9.72 9.87
CA CYS A 266 24.62 -9.11 9.02
C CYS A 266 25.15 -7.86 8.30
N GLN A 267 25.94 -7.03 8.99
CA GLN A 267 26.59 -5.89 8.34
C GLN A 267 27.54 -6.32 7.21
N LYS A 268 28.40 -7.32 7.47
CA LYS A 268 29.34 -7.85 6.46
C LYS A 268 28.62 -8.49 5.26
N ALA A 269 27.52 -9.19 5.52
CA ALA A 269 26.70 -9.80 4.47
C ALA A 269 26.09 -8.74 3.55
N ASP A 270 25.55 -7.66 4.13
CA ASP A 270 24.96 -6.56 3.38
C ASP A 270 25.99 -5.67 2.66
N TRP A 271 27.20 -5.56 3.22
CA TRP A 271 28.25 -4.64 2.76
C TRP A 271 28.55 -4.72 1.27
N LYS A 272 28.45 -5.91 0.67
CA LYS A 272 28.65 -6.12 -0.77
C LYS A 272 27.72 -5.25 -1.63
N SER A 273 26.49 -5.04 -1.18
CA SER A 273 25.48 -4.21 -1.87
C SER A 273 25.42 -2.79 -1.29
N HIS A 274 25.52 -2.66 0.04
CA HIS A 274 25.38 -1.38 0.73
C HIS A 274 26.55 -0.42 0.51
N LYS A 275 27.78 -0.91 0.31
CA LYS A 275 28.99 -0.06 0.22
C LYS A 275 28.85 1.06 -0.81
N ALA A 276 28.24 0.79 -1.96
CA ALA A 276 28.04 1.79 -3.02
C ALA A 276 27.05 2.90 -2.64
N GLN A 277 26.12 2.61 -1.73
CA GLN A 277 25.05 3.51 -1.29
C GLN A 277 25.35 4.17 0.07
N CYS A 278 26.40 3.74 0.78
CA CYS A 278 26.76 4.24 2.10
C CYS A 278 27.39 5.64 2.02
N GLN A 279 26.57 6.68 2.11
CA GLN A 279 27.02 8.06 2.20
C GLN A 279 27.24 8.47 3.66
N LYS A 280 28.44 8.97 4.00
CA LYS A 280 28.72 9.41 5.37
C LYS A 280 27.86 10.62 5.73
N THR A 281 27.11 10.55 6.83
CA THR A 281 26.50 11.74 7.41
C THR A 281 27.62 12.62 7.98
N ALA A 282 27.69 13.89 7.55
CA ALA A 282 28.55 14.87 8.23
C ALA A 282 28.12 14.96 9.70
N SER A 283 29.09 14.84 10.61
CA SER A 283 28.87 14.96 12.06
C SER A 283 28.47 16.37 12.46
#